data_AF-A0A1F7XUP5-F1
#
_entry.id   AF-A0A1F7XUP5-F1
#
_cell.length_a   1.000
_cell.length_b   1.000
_cell.length_c   1.000
_cell.angle_alpha   90.00
_cell.angle_beta   90.00
_cell.angle_gamma   90.00
#
_symmetry.space_group_name_H-M   'P 1'
#
loop_
_entity.id
_entity.type
_entity.pdbx_description
1 polymer ?
#
loop_
_entity_poly.entity_id
_entity_poly.type
_entity_poly.pdbx_seq_one_letter_code
_entity_poly.pdbx_strand_id
1 'polypeptide(L)'
;MKYNTTEYIKDSFEGIDYIFRFAGFTKRLITRIIYKLIMAKFIDYRKLISNVWDNLPSALIYFYLLIVTFIFVFFYSERGSGFRIIALTTGSMQPSIPIGSLVVSEKTNDYKEGDIVTFFEKNPATGIAYRRTLTHRLVQKSEKEGKVSYITKGDANDVPDPNFLSEDEILGEVVRIFPFIGYYPILVKTPPGFLVFIVIPVTYLILKEIIYLRHSFVAKY
;
A
#
# COMPACT_ATOMS: atom_id res chain seq x y z
N MET A 1 -51.32 70.39 -11.42
CA MET A 1 -51.18 69.00 -11.88
C MET A 1 -52.19 68.15 -11.12
N LYS A 2 -53.22 67.62 -11.78
CA LYS A 2 -54.12 66.62 -11.20
C LYS A 2 -53.75 65.30 -11.85
N TYR A 3 -53.01 64.45 -11.14
CA TYR A 3 -52.91 63.04 -11.51
C TYR A 3 -54.32 62.46 -11.46
N ASN A 4 -54.82 61.96 -12.59
CA ASN A 4 -56.09 61.26 -12.58
C ASN A 4 -55.87 59.88 -11.91
N THR A 5 -56.91 59.34 -11.28
CA THR A 5 -56.80 58.08 -10.52
C THR A 5 -56.43 56.89 -11.40
N THR A 6 -56.81 56.88 -12.69
CA THR A 6 -56.45 55.84 -13.65
C THR A 6 -55.00 55.91 -14.12
N GLU A 7 -54.38 57.10 -14.19
CA GLU A 7 -52.95 57.26 -14.47
C GLU A 7 -52.10 56.80 -13.28
N TYR A 8 -52.52 57.13 -12.05
CA TYR A 8 -51.85 56.65 -10.83
C TYR A 8 -51.88 55.13 -10.73
N ILE A 9 -53.02 54.50 -11.04
CA ILE A 9 -53.16 53.04 -11.04
C ILE A 9 -52.30 52.41 -12.14
N LYS A 10 -52.17 53.02 -13.31
CA LYS A 10 -51.37 52.46 -14.41
C LYS A 10 -49.86 52.47 -14.10
N ASP A 11 -49.35 53.56 -13.53
CA ASP A 11 -47.95 53.66 -13.06
C ASP A 11 -47.69 52.75 -11.85
N SER A 12 -48.68 52.60 -10.95
CA SER A 12 -48.58 51.70 -9.78
C SER A 12 -48.50 50.22 -10.18
N PHE A 13 -48.93 49.87 -11.39
CA PHE A 13 -49.03 48.50 -11.89
C PHE A 13 -47.91 48.14 -12.90
N GLU A 14 -47.04 49.05 -13.33
CA GLU A 14 -45.87 48.71 -14.19
C GLU A 14 -44.95 47.68 -13.51
N GLY A 15 -44.83 47.73 -12.19
CA GLY A 15 -44.10 46.72 -11.40
C GLY A 15 -44.70 45.32 -11.50
N ILE A 16 -45.99 45.20 -11.78
CA ILE A 16 -46.69 43.91 -11.88
C ILE A 16 -46.29 43.18 -13.17
N ASP A 17 -46.07 43.89 -14.27
CA ASP A 17 -45.52 43.30 -15.51
C ASP A 17 -44.09 42.79 -15.31
N TYR A 18 -43.29 43.50 -14.50
CA TYR A 18 -41.95 43.03 -14.11
C TYR A 18 -42.03 41.77 -13.26
N ILE A 19 -42.97 41.69 -12.32
CA ILE A 19 -43.23 40.50 -11.49
C ILE A 19 -43.70 39.32 -12.36
N PHE A 20 -44.58 39.53 -13.35
CA PHE A 20 -45.02 38.46 -14.25
C PHE A 20 -43.90 37.98 -15.18
N ARG A 21 -43.05 38.89 -15.70
CA ARG A 21 -41.87 38.52 -16.51
C ARG A 21 -40.82 37.79 -15.68
N PHE A 22 -40.58 38.24 -14.44
CA PHE A 22 -39.69 37.60 -13.48
C PHE A 22 -40.22 36.23 -13.04
N ALA A 23 -41.53 36.10 -12.80
CA ALA A 23 -42.21 34.83 -12.54
C ALA A 23 -42.09 33.86 -13.74
N GLY A 24 -42.20 34.36 -14.97
CA GLY A 24 -41.99 33.56 -16.19
C GLY A 24 -40.54 33.13 -16.41
N PHE A 25 -39.57 33.98 -16.04
CA PHE A 25 -38.13 33.67 -16.11
C PHE A 25 -37.73 32.67 -15.02
N THR A 26 -38.16 32.89 -13.77
CA THR A 26 -37.94 31.97 -12.66
C THR A 26 -38.64 30.63 -12.91
N LYS A 27 -39.86 30.61 -13.46
CA LYS A 27 -40.52 29.37 -13.90
C LYS A 27 -39.71 28.64 -14.96
N ARG A 28 -39.12 29.33 -15.94
CA ARG A 28 -38.23 28.71 -16.95
C ARG A 28 -36.92 28.19 -16.34
N LEU A 29 -36.31 28.93 -15.41
CA LEU A 29 -35.08 28.53 -14.74
C LEU A 29 -35.32 27.34 -13.80
N ILE A 30 -36.38 27.39 -13.01
CA ILE A 30 -36.84 26.31 -12.12
C ILE A 30 -37.23 25.09 -12.96
N THR A 31 -37.96 25.26 -14.07
CA THR A 31 -38.28 24.14 -14.96
C THR A 31 -37.01 23.54 -15.56
N ARG A 32 -36.02 24.35 -15.97
CA ARG A 32 -34.72 23.85 -16.46
C ARG A 32 -33.94 23.12 -15.36
N ILE A 33 -33.93 23.62 -14.13
CA ILE A 33 -33.25 22.99 -12.99
C ILE A 33 -33.96 21.70 -12.59
N ILE A 34 -35.29 21.70 -12.49
CA ILE A 34 -36.12 20.51 -12.25
C ILE A 34 -35.93 19.50 -13.37
N TYR A 35 -35.93 19.92 -14.64
CA TYR A 35 -35.65 19.04 -15.78
C TYR A 35 -34.21 18.51 -15.73
N LYS A 36 -33.22 19.30 -15.31
CA LYS A 36 -31.84 18.84 -15.05
C LYS A 36 -31.75 17.86 -13.89
N LEU A 37 -32.56 18.04 -12.83
CA LEU A 37 -32.62 17.16 -11.66
C LEU A 37 -33.39 15.86 -11.95
N ILE A 38 -34.46 15.94 -12.75
CA ILE A 38 -35.22 14.79 -13.27
C ILE A 38 -34.38 14.04 -14.32
N MET A 39 -33.63 14.73 -15.18
CA MET A 39 -32.67 14.13 -16.10
C MET A 39 -31.40 13.63 -15.38
N ALA A 40 -31.02 14.19 -14.22
CA ALA A 40 -30.03 13.58 -13.34
C ALA A 40 -30.60 12.27 -12.72
N LYS A 41 -31.92 12.20 -12.53
CA LYS A 41 -32.67 10.96 -12.23
C LYS A 41 -32.76 9.97 -13.40
N PHE A 42 -32.32 10.35 -14.60
CA PHE A 42 -32.12 9.48 -15.77
C PHE A 42 -30.71 8.87 -15.83
N ILE A 43 -29.91 8.98 -14.76
CA ILE A 43 -28.90 7.96 -14.50
C ILE A 43 -29.70 6.70 -14.17
N ASP A 44 -29.65 5.71 -15.04
CA ASP A 44 -30.17 4.38 -14.72
C ASP A 44 -29.31 3.82 -13.59
N TYR A 45 -29.69 4.15 -12.35
CA TYR A 45 -28.92 3.80 -11.16
C TYR A 45 -28.73 2.29 -11.07
N ARG A 46 -29.64 1.48 -11.62
CA ARG A 46 -29.44 0.03 -11.72
C ARG A 46 -28.27 -0.30 -12.64
N LYS A 47 -28.19 0.33 -13.82
CA LYS A 47 -27.07 0.17 -14.75
C LYS A 47 -25.76 0.69 -14.18
N LEU A 48 -25.78 1.81 -13.46
CA LEU A 48 -24.59 2.32 -12.76
C LEU A 48 -24.12 1.34 -11.68
N ILE A 49 -25.05 0.89 -10.83
CA ILE A 49 -24.76 -0.05 -9.74
C ILE A 49 -24.26 -1.38 -10.30
N SER A 50 -24.89 -1.93 -11.34
CA SER A 50 -24.42 -3.17 -11.98
C SER A 50 -23.01 -3.01 -12.53
N ASN A 51 -22.72 -1.91 -13.24
CA ASN A 51 -21.38 -1.63 -13.74
C ASN A 51 -20.33 -1.53 -12.63
N VAL A 52 -20.68 -0.97 -11.46
CA VAL A 52 -19.78 -0.94 -10.30
C VAL A 52 -19.53 -2.36 -9.80
N TRP A 53 -20.57 -3.15 -9.60
CA TRP A 53 -20.43 -4.54 -9.13
C TRP A 53 -19.64 -5.43 -10.08
N ASP A 54 -19.86 -5.30 -11.39
CA ASP A 54 -19.17 -6.08 -12.43
C ASP A 54 -17.67 -5.76 -12.52
N ASN A 55 -17.26 -4.57 -12.09
CA ASN A 55 -15.87 -4.11 -12.14
C ASN A 55 -15.15 -4.10 -10.79
N LEU A 56 -15.90 -4.17 -9.68
CA LEU A 56 -15.33 -4.17 -8.34
C LEU A 56 -14.27 -5.28 -8.13
N PRO A 57 -14.47 -6.55 -8.57
CA PRO A 57 -13.43 -7.58 -8.41
C PRO A 57 -12.12 -7.22 -9.12
N SER A 58 -12.20 -6.71 -10.36
CA SER A 58 -11.01 -6.28 -11.10
C SER A 58 -10.33 -5.09 -10.44
N ALA A 59 -11.11 -4.10 -9.97
CA ALA A 59 -10.59 -2.95 -9.24
C ALA A 59 -9.83 -3.37 -7.98
N LEU A 60 -10.37 -4.32 -7.22
CA LEU A 60 -9.70 -4.88 -6.04
C LEU A 60 -8.42 -5.63 -6.40
N ILE A 61 -8.40 -6.39 -7.50
CA ILE A 61 -7.19 -7.07 -7.97
C ILE A 61 -6.13 -6.04 -8.41
N TYR A 62 -6.50 -5.00 -9.17
CA TYR A 62 -5.56 -3.94 -9.55
C TYR A 62 -4.99 -3.24 -8.33
N PHE A 63 -5.84 -2.91 -7.35
CA PHE A 63 -5.41 -2.28 -6.11
C PHE A 63 -4.46 -3.19 -5.32
N TYR A 64 -4.78 -4.47 -5.20
CA TYR A 64 -3.89 -5.47 -4.60
C TYR A 64 -2.55 -5.57 -5.32
N LEU A 65 -2.53 -5.70 -6.66
CA LEU A 65 -1.28 -5.78 -7.44
C LEU A 65 -0.45 -4.49 -7.34
N LEU A 66 -1.11 -3.33 -7.25
CA LEU A 66 -0.45 -2.05 -7.00
C LEU A 66 0.23 -2.03 -5.64
N ILE A 67 -0.46 -2.46 -4.58
CA ILE A 67 0.11 -2.58 -3.23
C ILE A 67 1.31 -3.54 -3.25
N VAL A 68 1.15 -4.72 -3.83
CA VAL A 68 2.22 -5.72 -3.93
C VAL A 68 3.43 -5.15 -4.65
N THR A 69 3.22 -4.46 -5.76
CA THR A 69 4.30 -3.80 -6.50
C THR A 69 5.00 -2.74 -5.64
N PHE A 70 4.25 -1.88 -4.95
CA PHE A 70 4.81 -0.87 -4.05
C PHE A 70 5.64 -1.50 -2.93
N ILE A 71 5.13 -2.58 -2.33
CA ILE A 71 5.84 -3.36 -1.32
C ILE A 71 7.15 -3.87 -1.91
N PHE A 72 7.12 -4.59 -3.03
CA PHE A 72 8.34 -5.13 -3.64
C PHE A 72 9.35 -4.03 -3.99
N VAL A 73 8.90 -2.90 -4.57
CA VAL A 73 9.78 -1.75 -4.86
C VAL A 73 10.43 -1.24 -3.57
N PHE A 74 9.67 -1.12 -2.48
CA PHE A 74 10.19 -0.70 -1.18
C PHE A 74 11.26 -1.67 -0.66
N PHE A 75 10.98 -2.98 -0.67
CA PHE A 75 11.93 -4.03 -0.28
C PHE A 75 13.22 -4.03 -1.13
N TYR A 76 13.13 -3.72 -2.43
CA TYR A 76 14.32 -3.67 -3.31
C TYR A 76 15.08 -2.33 -3.24
N SER A 77 14.41 -1.23 -2.87
CA SER A 77 14.99 0.10 -2.71
C SER A 77 15.95 0.21 -1.51
N GLU A 78 15.87 -0.73 -0.57
CA GLU A 78 16.65 -0.78 0.69
C GLU A 78 18.17 -0.84 0.53
N ARG A 79 18.68 -1.07 -0.68
CA ARG A 79 20.13 -1.17 -0.89
C ARG A 79 20.89 0.14 -0.66
N GLY A 80 20.21 1.29 -0.55
CA GLY A 80 20.85 2.60 -0.37
C GLY A 80 20.36 3.45 0.82
N SER A 81 19.24 3.11 1.46
CA SER A 81 18.61 3.96 2.50
C SER A 81 19.08 3.70 3.92
N GLY A 82 19.88 2.65 4.16
CA GLY A 82 20.27 2.21 5.50
C GLY A 82 19.20 1.41 6.24
N PHE A 83 18.00 1.28 5.68
CA PHE A 83 16.94 0.42 6.21
C PHE A 83 16.91 -0.92 5.48
N ARG A 84 16.57 -1.99 6.21
CA ARG A 84 16.33 -3.33 5.65
C ARG A 84 15.11 -3.98 6.25
N ILE A 85 14.32 -4.64 5.44
CA ILE A 85 13.17 -5.41 5.86
C ILE A 85 13.45 -6.89 5.66
N ILE A 86 13.46 -7.64 6.76
CA ILE A 86 13.78 -9.06 6.78
C ILE A 86 12.58 -9.84 7.32
N ALA A 87 12.19 -10.91 6.62
CA ALA A 87 11.24 -11.88 7.14
C ALA A 87 12.00 -13.00 7.88
N LEU A 88 11.71 -13.21 9.16
CA LEU A 88 12.35 -14.24 9.95
C LEU A 88 11.77 -15.62 9.63
N THR A 89 12.64 -16.54 9.23
CA THR A 89 12.28 -17.90 8.79
C THR A 89 12.64 -18.98 9.80
N THR A 90 13.40 -18.65 10.83
CA THR A 90 13.89 -19.57 11.87
C THR A 90 13.38 -19.17 13.25
N GLY A 91 13.32 -20.13 14.18
CA GLY A 91 12.94 -19.91 15.58
C GLY A 91 14.08 -19.44 16.49
N SER A 92 15.24 -19.05 15.95
CA SER A 92 16.42 -18.71 16.76
C SER A 92 16.22 -17.49 17.66
N MET A 93 15.26 -16.62 17.35
CA MET A 93 14.93 -15.45 18.16
C MET A 93 13.71 -15.64 19.07
N GLN A 94 13.16 -16.85 19.19
CA GLN A 94 12.09 -17.10 20.15
C GLN A 94 12.63 -17.08 21.59
N PRO A 95 11.83 -16.62 22.58
CA PRO A 95 10.46 -16.11 22.47
C PRO A 95 10.37 -14.63 22.05
N SER A 96 11.48 -13.89 21.99
CA SER A 96 11.49 -12.44 21.78
C SER A 96 10.89 -12.02 20.44
N ILE A 97 11.20 -12.74 19.36
CA ILE A 97 10.64 -12.51 18.02
C ILE A 97 10.07 -13.82 17.46
N PRO A 98 8.74 -13.90 17.23
CA PRO A 98 8.12 -15.08 16.65
C PRO A 98 8.57 -15.37 15.21
N ILE A 99 8.52 -16.65 14.82
CA ILE A 99 8.72 -17.08 13.42
C ILE A 99 7.68 -16.44 12.51
N GLY A 100 8.10 -16.02 11.32
CA GLY A 100 7.24 -15.34 10.35
C GLY A 100 7.02 -13.87 10.66
N SER A 101 7.74 -13.31 11.64
CA SER A 101 7.78 -11.86 11.85
C SER A 101 8.52 -11.15 10.72
N LEU A 102 8.08 -9.95 10.40
CA LEU A 102 8.79 -9.02 9.54
C LEU A 102 9.50 -7.99 10.41
N VAL A 103 10.81 -7.87 10.29
CA VAL A 103 11.61 -6.91 11.07
C VAL A 103 12.13 -5.80 10.18
N VAL A 104 12.14 -4.59 10.69
CA VAL A 104 12.83 -3.44 10.08
C VAL A 104 14.12 -3.23 10.85
N SER A 105 15.22 -3.28 10.12
CA SER A 105 16.58 -3.12 10.61
C SER A 105 17.15 -1.81 10.05
N GLU A 106 17.74 -0.97 10.90
CA GLU A 106 18.29 0.33 10.54
C GLU A 106 19.78 0.38 10.87
N LYS A 107 20.59 0.86 9.92
CA LYS A 107 22.03 0.99 10.12
C LYS A 107 22.33 2.14 11.09
N THR A 108 23.06 1.82 12.16
CA THR A 108 23.61 2.77 13.13
C THR A 108 25.13 2.62 13.22
N ASN A 109 25.79 3.57 13.89
CA ASN A 109 27.24 3.58 14.16
C ASN A 109 27.55 3.27 15.64
N ASP A 110 26.55 2.96 16.44
CA ASP A 110 26.74 2.58 17.85
C ASP A 110 25.82 1.43 18.19
N TYR A 111 26.38 0.22 18.19
CA TYR A 111 25.71 -0.98 18.65
C TYR A 111 26.14 -1.33 20.07
N LYS A 112 25.20 -1.80 20.87
CA LYS A 112 25.35 -2.10 22.29
C LYS A 112 25.01 -3.55 22.57
N GLU A 113 25.56 -4.03 23.68
CA GLU A 113 25.18 -5.33 24.20
C GLU A 113 23.68 -5.34 24.54
N GLY A 114 22.97 -6.37 24.09
CA GLY A 114 21.51 -6.47 24.19
C GLY A 114 20.77 -6.11 22.90
N ASP A 115 21.38 -5.38 21.97
CA ASP A 115 20.73 -5.01 20.71
C ASP A 115 20.50 -6.24 19.83
N ILE A 116 19.40 -6.23 19.06
CA ILE A 116 19.11 -7.27 18.08
C ILE A 116 19.54 -6.76 16.73
N VAL A 117 20.49 -7.44 16.09
CA VAL A 117 21.09 -6.97 14.82
C VAL A 117 20.89 -7.97 13.70
N THR A 118 20.79 -7.48 12.48
CA THR A 118 20.78 -8.29 11.27
C THR A 118 22.16 -8.25 10.60
N PHE A 119 22.66 -9.40 10.17
CA PHE A 119 23.95 -9.53 9.47
C PHE A 119 23.91 -10.67 8.45
N PHE A 120 24.91 -10.77 7.57
CA PHE A 120 25.01 -11.90 6.64
C PHE A 120 25.54 -13.15 7.34
N GLU A 121 24.89 -14.29 7.12
CA GLU A 121 25.37 -15.59 7.58
C GLU A 121 26.75 -15.86 6.97
N LYS A 122 27.72 -16.27 7.77
CA LYS A 122 29.06 -16.64 7.29
C LYS A 122 29.28 -18.13 7.36
N ASN A 123 30.02 -18.67 6.41
CA ASN A 123 30.51 -20.04 6.48
C ASN A 123 31.46 -20.18 7.69
N PRO A 124 31.18 -21.08 8.66
CA PRO A 124 32.02 -21.23 9.85
C PRO A 124 33.46 -21.67 9.55
N ALA A 125 33.69 -22.39 8.45
CA ALA A 125 35.01 -22.89 8.08
C ALA A 125 35.84 -21.88 7.27
N THR A 126 35.21 -21.03 6.46
CA THR A 126 35.90 -20.11 5.54
C THR A 126 35.72 -18.63 5.86
N GLY A 127 34.78 -18.28 6.73
CA GLY A 127 34.42 -16.89 7.06
C GLY A 127 33.69 -16.14 5.95
N ILE A 128 33.44 -16.77 4.79
CA ILE A 128 32.82 -16.13 3.62
C ILE A 128 31.31 -15.99 3.84
N ALA A 129 30.78 -14.79 3.60
CA ALA A 129 29.36 -14.49 3.72
C ALA A 129 28.51 -15.22 2.65
N TYR A 130 27.44 -15.88 3.10
CA TYR A 130 26.36 -16.36 2.26
C TYR A 130 25.41 -15.22 1.87
N ARG A 131 24.55 -15.48 0.88
CA ARG A 131 23.44 -14.56 0.51
C ARG A 131 22.28 -14.53 1.51
N ARG A 132 22.39 -15.27 2.62
CA ARG A 132 21.36 -15.36 3.66
C ARG A 132 21.69 -14.42 4.80
N THR A 133 20.66 -13.83 5.40
CA THR A 133 20.80 -12.99 6.59
C THR A 133 20.38 -13.74 7.84
N LEU A 134 21.07 -13.48 8.94
CA LEU A 134 20.70 -13.86 10.30
C LEU A 134 20.25 -12.62 11.08
N THR A 135 19.50 -12.83 12.15
CA THR A 135 19.09 -11.76 13.06
C THR A 135 19.18 -12.30 14.47
N HIS A 136 20.16 -11.83 15.24
CA HIS A 136 20.50 -12.35 16.57
C HIS A 136 20.85 -11.20 17.53
N ARG A 137 20.88 -11.50 18.83
CA ARG A 137 21.19 -10.53 19.87
C ARG A 137 22.69 -10.41 20.08
N LEU A 138 23.19 -9.19 20.23
CA LEU A 138 24.55 -8.93 20.67
C LEU A 138 24.66 -9.31 22.15
N VAL A 139 25.53 -10.28 22.45
CA VAL A 139 25.76 -10.77 23.82
C VAL A 139 27.11 -10.36 24.38
N GLN A 140 27.98 -9.79 23.55
CA GLN A 140 29.25 -9.23 24.00
C GLN A 140 29.75 -8.19 23.00
N LYS A 141 30.25 -7.06 23.51
CA LYS A 141 31.04 -6.07 22.77
C LYS A 141 32.46 -6.09 23.30
N SER A 142 33.44 -6.23 22.42
CA SER A 142 34.86 -6.21 22.77
C SER A 142 35.59 -5.17 21.94
N GLU A 143 36.49 -4.41 22.57
CA GLU A 143 37.34 -3.46 21.87
C GLU A 143 38.81 -3.83 22.11
N LYS A 144 39.55 -4.05 21.03
CA LYS A 144 41.00 -4.31 21.07
C LYS A 144 41.67 -3.48 19.99
N GLU A 145 42.70 -2.73 20.37
CA GLU A 145 43.50 -1.91 19.44
C GLU A 145 42.65 -0.94 18.58
N GLY A 146 41.59 -0.38 19.16
CA GLY A 146 40.66 0.52 18.47
C GLY A 146 39.73 -0.17 17.46
N LYS A 147 39.71 -1.52 17.44
CA LYS A 147 38.75 -2.30 16.66
C LYS A 147 37.69 -2.89 17.57
N VAL A 148 36.43 -2.60 17.24
CA VAL A 148 35.26 -3.16 17.93
C VAL A 148 34.85 -4.46 17.25
N SER A 149 34.61 -5.49 18.05
CA SER A 149 34.02 -6.75 17.62
C SER A 149 32.85 -7.14 18.52
N TYR A 150 31.92 -7.87 17.94
CA TYR A 150 30.69 -8.30 18.58
C TYR A 150 30.54 -9.80 18.51
N ILE A 151 29.96 -10.37 19.57
CA ILE A 151 29.48 -11.76 19.60
C ILE A 151 27.96 -11.73 19.56
N THR A 152 27.38 -12.56 18.70
CA THR A 152 25.93 -12.70 18.56
C THR A 152 25.46 -14.04 19.08
N LYS A 153 24.19 -14.09 19.49
CA LYS A 153 23.52 -15.32 19.90
C LYS A 153 22.02 -15.19 19.61
N GLY A 154 21.43 -16.20 18.99
CA GLY A 154 19.97 -16.32 18.92
C GLY A 154 19.39 -16.53 20.32
N ASP A 155 18.32 -15.82 20.68
CA ASP A 155 17.69 -15.91 22.00
C ASP A 155 17.27 -17.35 22.38
N ALA A 156 16.93 -18.19 21.40
CA ALA A 156 16.59 -19.60 21.58
C ALA A 156 17.79 -20.55 21.51
N ASN A 157 18.96 -20.08 21.11
CA ASN A 157 20.14 -20.93 20.95
C ASN A 157 20.79 -21.18 22.32
N ASP A 158 21.44 -22.33 22.51
CA ASP A 158 22.16 -22.61 23.77
C ASP A 158 23.54 -21.93 23.79
N VAL A 159 24.22 -21.93 22.65
CA VAL A 159 25.59 -21.41 22.50
C VAL A 159 25.61 -20.13 21.65
N PRO A 160 26.59 -19.22 21.89
CA PRO A 160 26.84 -18.09 20.99
C PRO A 160 27.24 -18.54 19.58
N ASP A 161 27.03 -17.65 18.62
CA ASP A 161 27.45 -17.87 17.23
C ASP A 161 28.99 -17.94 17.16
N PRO A 162 29.55 -18.81 16.29
CA PRO A 162 31.00 -19.07 16.27
C PRO A 162 31.82 -17.93 15.67
N ASN A 163 31.20 -17.02 14.92
CA ASN A 163 31.88 -15.96 14.19
C ASN A 163 31.75 -14.63 14.94
N PHE A 164 32.87 -13.93 15.10
CA PHE A 164 32.85 -12.52 15.49
C PHE A 164 32.33 -11.66 14.34
N LEU A 165 31.60 -10.61 14.69
CA LEU A 165 31.13 -9.59 13.75
C LEU A 165 31.88 -8.29 14.00
N SER A 166 32.39 -7.67 12.94
CA SER A 166 32.78 -6.26 12.98
C SER A 166 31.59 -5.37 12.67
N GLU A 167 31.70 -4.08 13.01
CA GLU A 167 30.61 -3.11 12.85
C GLU A 167 30.15 -2.96 11.38
N ASP A 168 31.09 -3.06 10.43
CA ASP A 168 30.82 -2.98 8.99
C ASP A 168 30.05 -4.18 8.44
N GLU A 169 30.04 -5.31 9.17
CA GLU A 169 29.33 -6.53 8.81
C GLU A 169 27.89 -6.54 9.31
N ILE A 170 27.55 -5.63 10.23
CA ILE A 170 26.20 -5.43 10.70
C ILE A 170 25.42 -4.62 9.66
N LEU A 171 24.30 -5.19 9.22
CA LEU A 171 23.41 -4.56 8.26
C LEU A 171 22.52 -3.49 8.91
N GLY A 172 22.21 -3.67 10.20
CA GLY A 172 21.48 -2.73 11.03
C GLY A 172 20.95 -3.35 12.32
N GLU A 173 20.47 -2.50 13.22
CA GLU A 173 19.74 -2.84 14.44
C GLU A 173 18.24 -2.96 14.15
N VAL A 174 17.57 -3.96 14.73
CA VAL A 174 16.13 -4.15 14.60
C VAL A 174 15.38 -3.07 15.40
N VAL A 175 14.78 -2.12 14.69
CA VAL A 175 14.04 -0.97 15.25
C VAL A 175 12.52 -1.19 15.30
N ARG A 176 11.99 -2.11 14.49
CA ARG A 176 10.55 -2.46 14.46
C ARG A 176 10.36 -3.94 14.17
N ILE A 177 9.32 -4.51 14.78
CA ILE A 177 8.90 -5.90 14.63
C ILE A 177 7.41 -5.92 14.29
N PHE A 178 7.05 -6.57 13.20
CA PHE A 178 5.67 -6.83 12.80
C PHE A 178 5.42 -8.35 12.78
N PRO A 179 4.83 -8.90 13.86
CA PRO A 179 4.60 -10.33 13.98
C PRO A 179 3.76 -10.89 12.83
N PHE A 180 4.10 -12.09 12.36
CA PHE A 180 3.36 -12.89 11.36
C PHE A 180 3.22 -12.29 9.94
N ILE A 181 3.48 -11.00 9.73
CA ILE A 181 3.41 -10.35 8.41
C ILE A 181 4.46 -10.92 7.44
N GLY A 182 5.59 -11.40 7.96
CA GLY A 182 6.67 -11.99 7.18
C GLY A 182 6.28 -13.25 6.41
N TYR A 183 5.22 -13.97 6.82
CA TYR A 183 4.73 -15.13 6.06
C TYR A 183 4.30 -14.76 4.64
N TYR A 184 3.71 -13.58 4.43
CA TYR A 184 3.24 -13.17 3.11
C TYR A 184 4.36 -13.11 2.06
N PRO A 185 5.44 -12.32 2.23
CA PRO A 185 6.54 -12.28 1.26
C PRO A 185 7.30 -13.62 1.17
N ILE A 186 7.31 -14.45 2.22
CA ILE A 186 7.88 -15.80 2.17
C ILE A 186 7.03 -16.68 1.23
N LEU A 187 5.72 -16.70 1.39
CA LEU A 187 4.79 -17.50 0.59
C LEU A 187 4.83 -17.09 -0.89
N VAL A 188 4.77 -15.79 -1.19
CA VAL A 188 4.80 -15.27 -2.57
C VAL A 188 6.08 -15.66 -3.31
N LYS A 189 7.21 -15.84 -2.61
CA LYS A 189 8.48 -16.28 -3.21
C LYS A 189 8.54 -17.77 -3.54
N THR A 190 7.60 -18.58 -3.04
CA THR A 190 7.52 -20.01 -3.40
C THR A 190 6.84 -20.19 -4.77
N PRO A 191 7.17 -21.21 -5.57
CA PRO A 191 6.48 -21.48 -6.83
C PRO A 191 4.93 -21.56 -6.72
N PRO A 192 4.34 -22.33 -5.76
CA PRO A 192 2.88 -22.37 -5.63
C PRO A 192 2.30 -21.04 -5.15
N GLY A 193 2.96 -20.34 -4.23
CA GLY A 193 2.50 -19.03 -3.79
C GLY A 193 2.55 -17.99 -4.89
N PHE A 194 3.60 -17.96 -5.70
CA PHE A 194 3.70 -17.09 -6.87
C PHE A 194 2.57 -17.35 -7.88
N LEU A 195 2.25 -18.62 -8.15
CA LEU A 195 1.12 -18.99 -9.00
C LEU A 195 -0.20 -18.44 -8.47
N VAL A 196 -0.49 -18.66 -7.18
CA VAL A 196 -1.76 -18.27 -6.55
C VAL A 196 -1.89 -16.76 -6.41
N PHE A 197 -0.84 -16.09 -5.93
CA PHE A 197 -0.89 -14.68 -5.54
C PHE A 197 -0.59 -13.70 -6.68
N ILE A 198 0.05 -14.15 -7.77
CA ILE A 198 0.45 -13.30 -8.89
C ILE A 198 -0.13 -13.81 -10.21
N VAL A 199 0.15 -15.06 -10.60
CA VAL A 199 -0.20 -15.55 -11.94
C VAL A 199 -1.71 -15.64 -12.13
N ILE A 200 -2.44 -16.28 -11.23
CA ILE A 200 -3.90 -16.44 -11.33
C ILE A 200 -4.62 -15.08 -11.42
N PRO A 201 -4.37 -14.10 -10.53
CA PRO A 201 -5.00 -12.78 -10.63
C PRO A 201 -4.67 -12.04 -11.95
N VAL A 202 -3.42 -12.10 -12.40
CA VAL A 202 -3.01 -11.45 -13.65
C VAL A 202 -3.67 -12.12 -14.86
N THR A 203 -3.69 -13.46 -14.91
CA THR A 203 -4.37 -14.22 -15.97
C THR A 203 -5.86 -13.90 -16.02
N TYR A 204 -6.52 -13.80 -14.86
CA TYR A 204 -7.93 -13.40 -14.79
C TYR A 204 -8.16 -12.02 -15.44
N LEU A 205 -7.32 -11.02 -15.12
CA LEU A 205 -7.42 -9.68 -15.71
C LEU A 205 -7.21 -9.69 -17.22
N ILE A 206 -6.20 -10.42 -17.70
CA ILE A 206 -5.91 -10.56 -19.14
C ILE A 206 -7.11 -11.18 -19.87
N LEU A 207 -7.66 -12.28 -19.35
CA LEU A 207 -8.83 -12.93 -19.95
C LEU A 207 -10.06 -12.02 -19.98
N LYS A 208 -10.30 -11.25 -18.90
CA LYS A 208 -11.39 -10.27 -18.86
C LYS A 208 -11.22 -9.21 -19.95
N GLU A 209 -10.00 -8.68 -20.12
CA GLU A 209 -9.69 -7.68 -21.14
C GLU A 209 -9.89 -8.24 -22.56
N ILE A 210 -9.43 -9.46 -22.82
CA ILE A 210 -9.63 -10.11 -24.13
C ILE A 210 -11.13 -10.25 -24.46
N ILE A 211 -11.95 -10.66 -23.50
CA ILE A 211 -13.41 -10.80 -23.70
C ILE A 211 -14.04 -9.43 -23.96
N TYR A 212 -13.66 -8.40 -23.19
CA TYR A 212 -14.14 -7.04 -23.36
C TYR A 212 -13.81 -6.48 -24.74
N LEU A 213 -12.56 -6.63 -25.19
CA LEU A 213 -12.13 -6.20 -26.52
C LEU A 213 -12.89 -6.95 -27.61
N ARG A 214 -13.03 -8.27 -27.50
CA ARG A 214 -13.80 -9.08 -28.47
C ARG A 214 -15.23 -8.57 -28.64
N HIS A 215 -15.95 -8.32 -27.55
CA HIS A 215 -17.32 -7.79 -27.62
C HIS A 215 -17.35 -6.37 -28.20
N SER A 216 -16.37 -5.53 -27.86
CA SER A 216 -16.27 -4.15 -28.35
C SER A 216 -16.01 -4.09 -29.86
N PHE A 217 -15.21 -5.01 -30.41
CA PHE A 217 -14.98 -5.11 -31.85
C PHE A 217 -16.19 -5.69 -32.61
N VAL A 218 -16.82 -6.74 -32.08
CA VAL A 218 -18.00 -7.36 -32.70
C VAL A 218 -19.21 -6.43 -32.70
N ALA A 219 -19.38 -5.57 -31.69
CA ALA A 219 -20.49 -4.62 -31.64
C ALA A 219 -20.31 -3.39 -32.55
N LYS A 220 -19.13 -3.21 -33.15
CA LYS A 220 -18.79 -2.05 -33.99
C LYS A 220 -18.91 -2.34 -35.49
N TYR A 221 -19.15 -3.59 -35.87
CA TYR A 221 -19.42 -4.08 -37.22
C TYR A 221 -20.78 -4.79 -37.26
#